data_AF-A0A401PKF0-F1
#
_entry.id   AF-A0A401PKF0-F1
#
_cell.length_a   1.000
_cell.length_b   1.000
_cell.length_c   1.000
_cell.angle_alpha   90.00
_cell.angle_beta   90.00
_cell.angle_gamma   90.00
#
_symmetry.space_group_name_H-M   'P 1'
#
loop_
_entity.id
_entity.type
_entity.pdbx_description
1 polymer ?
#
loop_
_entity_poly.entity_id
_entity_poly.type
_entity_poly.pdbx_seq_one_letter_code
_entity_poly.pdbx_strand_id
1 'polypeptide(L)'
;MCAIHGILQILFQVLLIISGNLSFLNWLTIVPNIACFDDSNLAFLFGSRQGGVKDQVSKIQAKEALGQKPPTHYGAFIRRALNISFGVLIAYLSLPVIVNLLSSKQMMNTSFNPLRIVNTYGAFGSITKERTEVIIQGTMSQDPHDPSALWEEYEFKCKAGDLKRRPCIISPYHYRLDWLMWFAAFQASALLGVDV
;
A
#
# COMPACT_ATOMS: atom_id res chain seq x y z
N MET A 1 -16.24 -2.67 15.39
CA MET A 1 -16.07 -1.84 14.16
C MET A 1 -14.60 -1.83 13.70
N CYS A 2 -13.62 -1.51 14.55
CA CYS A 2 -12.19 -1.52 14.16
C CYS A 2 -11.71 -2.84 13.56
N ALA A 3 -12.02 -3.99 14.18
CA ALA A 3 -11.62 -5.30 13.66
C ALA A 3 -12.18 -5.60 12.26
N ILE A 4 -13.42 -5.18 11.97
CA ILE A 4 -14.03 -5.36 10.64
C ILE A 4 -13.27 -4.53 9.60
N HIS A 5 -12.93 -3.29 9.94
CA HIS A 5 -12.12 -2.42 9.08
C HIS A 5 -10.73 -3.03 8.82
N GLY A 6 -10.07 -3.53 9.87
CA GLY A 6 -8.78 -4.22 9.75
C GLY A 6 -8.86 -5.44 8.82
N ILE A 7 -9.89 -6.29 8.97
CA ILE A 7 -10.12 -7.44 8.09
C ILE A 7 -10.32 -7.00 6.65
N LEU A 8 -11.20 -6.02 6.41
CA LEU A 8 -11.51 -5.54 5.06
C LEU A 8 -10.26 -4.97 4.39
N GLN A 9 -9.46 -4.19 5.12
CA GLN A 9 -8.24 -3.60 4.60
C GLN A 9 -7.17 -4.66 4.32
N ILE A 10 -7.00 -5.65 5.19
CA ILE A 10 -6.07 -6.78 4.96
C ILE A 10 -6.51 -7.58 3.74
N LEU A 11 -7.79 -7.89 3.62
CA LEU A 11 -8.33 -8.62 2.47
C LEU A 11 -8.12 -7.84 1.18
N PHE A 12 -8.36 -6.52 1.20
CA PHE A 12 -8.05 -5.66 0.06
C PHE A 12 -6.56 -5.70 -0.31
N GLN A 13 -5.65 -5.63 0.66
CA GLN A 13 -4.21 -5.75 0.39
C GLN A 13 -3.82 -7.13 -0.14
N VAL A 14 -4.43 -8.22 0.35
CA VAL A 14 -4.20 -9.58 -0.18
C VAL A 14 -4.67 -9.69 -1.63
N LEU A 15 -5.82 -9.11 -1.97
CA LEU A 15 -6.29 -9.03 -3.35
C LEU A 15 -5.30 -8.26 -4.24
N LEU A 16 -4.74 -7.16 -3.75
CA LEU A 16 -3.69 -6.43 -4.46
C LEU A 16 -2.42 -7.26 -4.63
N ILE A 17 -1.97 -8.01 -3.61
CA ILE A 17 -0.79 -8.89 -3.70
C ILE A 17 -0.97 -9.95 -4.80
N ILE A 18 -2.16 -10.53 -4.92
CA ILE A 18 -2.47 -11.58 -5.90
C ILE A 18 -2.61 -11.01 -7.32
N SER A 19 -3.07 -9.76 -7.45
CA SER A 19 -3.34 -9.12 -8.75
C SER A 19 -2.21 -8.18 -9.19
N GLY A 20 -2.25 -6.92 -8.74
CA GLY A 20 -1.35 -5.83 -9.18
C GLY A 20 0.03 -5.82 -8.53
N ASN A 21 0.18 -6.53 -7.41
CA ASN A 21 1.42 -6.79 -6.68
C ASN A 21 2.34 -5.57 -6.50
N LEU A 22 2.01 -4.70 -5.54
CA LEU A 22 2.87 -3.57 -5.14
C LEU A 22 4.07 -4.01 -4.28
N SER A 23 4.39 -5.31 -4.25
CA SER A 23 5.48 -5.90 -3.49
C SER A 23 5.44 -5.46 -2.02
N PHE A 24 6.53 -4.87 -1.53
CA PHE A 24 6.72 -4.49 -0.13
C PHE A 24 5.66 -3.51 0.39
N LEU A 25 5.11 -2.65 -0.47
CA LEU A 25 4.12 -1.65 -0.05
C LEU A 25 2.81 -2.28 0.43
N ASN A 26 2.40 -3.41 -0.15
CA ASN A 26 1.21 -4.10 0.33
C ASN A 26 1.40 -4.62 1.77
N TRP A 27 2.56 -5.23 2.04
CA TRP A 27 2.91 -5.72 3.38
C TRP A 27 3.03 -4.58 4.39
N LEU A 28 3.70 -3.49 4.02
CA LEU A 28 3.81 -2.31 4.87
C LEU A 28 2.43 -1.73 5.21
N THR A 29 1.48 -1.79 4.28
CA THR A 29 0.09 -1.35 4.49
C THR A 29 -0.69 -2.33 5.38
N ILE A 30 -0.37 -3.63 5.37
CA ILE A 30 -1.01 -4.64 6.24
C ILE A 30 -0.62 -4.45 7.70
N VAL A 31 0.65 -4.11 7.99
CA VAL A 31 1.16 -3.98 9.37
C VAL A 31 0.29 -3.12 10.30
N PRO A 32 -0.06 -1.85 9.96
CA PRO A 32 -0.89 -1.03 10.84
C PRO A 32 -2.31 -1.58 11.04
N ASN A 33 -2.84 -2.38 10.10
CA ASN A 33 -4.17 -2.98 10.25
C ASN A 33 -4.19 -4.09 11.31
N ILE A 34 -3.03 -4.66 11.66
CA ILE A 34 -2.91 -5.62 12.77
C ILE A 34 -3.28 -4.95 14.10
N ALA A 35 -3.02 -3.65 14.24
CA ALA A 35 -3.40 -2.88 15.43
C ALA A 35 -4.92 -2.65 15.56
N CYS A 36 -5.72 -3.00 14.53
CA CYS A 36 -7.18 -2.96 14.62
C CYS A 36 -7.78 -4.16 15.36
N PHE A 37 -6.99 -5.21 15.64
CA PHE A 37 -7.42 -6.40 16.35
C PHE A 37 -7.15 -6.26 17.84
N ASP A 38 -8.14 -6.66 18.64
CA ASP A 38 -8.01 -6.72 20.10
C ASP A 38 -7.15 -7.90 20.54
N ASP A 39 -6.62 -7.86 21.76
CA ASP A 39 -5.79 -8.91 22.34
C ASP A 39 -6.53 -10.27 22.36
N SER A 40 -7.86 -10.25 22.51
CA SER A 40 -8.72 -11.43 22.41
C SER A 40 -8.63 -12.11 21.04
N ASN A 41 -8.60 -11.33 19.96
CA ASN A 41 -8.53 -11.82 18.58
C ASN A 41 -7.15 -12.36 18.23
N LEU A 42 -6.09 -11.82 18.86
CA LEU A 42 -4.69 -12.23 18.64
C LEU A 42 -4.20 -13.26 19.67
N ALA A 43 -5.03 -13.61 20.66
CA ALA A 43 -4.69 -14.54 21.73
C ALA A 43 -4.24 -15.93 21.23
N PHE A 44 -4.61 -16.31 20.01
CA PHE A 44 -4.17 -17.58 19.40
C PHE A 44 -2.68 -17.59 19.04
N LEU A 45 -2.05 -16.44 18.82
CA LEU A 45 -0.62 -16.32 18.50
C LEU A 45 0.27 -16.56 19.73
N PHE A 46 -0.31 -16.47 20.93
CA PHE A 46 0.43 -16.63 22.18
C PHE A 46 0.16 -18.00 22.81
N GLY A 47 1.22 -18.65 23.29
CA GLY A 47 1.14 -19.96 23.92
C GLY A 47 0.26 -19.97 25.18
N SER A 48 -0.48 -21.05 25.39
CA SER A 48 -1.40 -21.23 26.53
C SER A 48 -0.70 -21.62 27.84
N ARG A 49 0.53 -21.12 28.06
CA ARG A 49 1.29 -21.41 29.28
C ARG A 49 0.61 -20.76 30.48
N GLN A 50 0.50 -21.50 31.57
CA GLN A 50 -0.05 -20.98 32.83
C GLN A 50 0.78 -19.77 33.29
N GLY A 51 0.13 -18.62 33.51
CA GLY A 51 0.81 -17.35 33.80
C GLY A 51 1.32 -16.58 32.57
N GLY A 52 1.09 -17.06 31.35
CA GLY A 52 1.41 -16.34 30.12
C GLY A 52 0.43 -15.20 29.81
N VAL A 53 0.77 -14.40 28.80
CA VAL A 53 -0.01 -13.21 28.37
C VAL A 53 -1.49 -13.55 28.12
N LYS A 54 -1.77 -14.68 27.48
CA LYS A 54 -3.14 -15.16 27.19
C LYS A 54 -3.99 -15.37 28.45
N ASP A 55 -3.42 -15.97 29.50
CA ASP A 55 -4.11 -16.21 30.77
C ASP A 55 -4.32 -14.90 31.56
N GLN A 56 -3.35 -13.98 31.49
CA GLN A 56 -3.47 -12.65 32.11
C GLN A 56 -4.58 -11.81 31.47
N VAL A 57 -4.62 -11.71 30.13
CA VAL A 57 -5.64 -10.96 29.40
C VAL A 57 -7.03 -11.54 29.65
N SER A 58 -7.18 -12.87 29.62
CA SER A 58 -8.46 -13.54 29.90
C SER A 58 -9.00 -13.23 31.31
N LYS A 59 -8.12 -13.20 32.32
CA LYS A 59 -8.48 -12.81 33.69
C LYS A 59 -8.91 -11.34 33.80
N ILE A 60 -8.26 -10.44 33.07
CA ILE A 60 -8.62 -9.01 33.05
C ILE A 60 -10.01 -8.85 32.40
N GLN A 61 -10.23 -9.46 31.24
CA GLN A 61 -11.51 -9.41 30.53
C GLN A 61 -12.65 -10.03 31.33
N ALA A 62 -12.40 -11.15 32.04
CA ALA A 62 -13.38 -11.77 32.93
C ALA A 62 -13.77 -10.85 34.11
N LYS A 63 -12.80 -10.14 34.70
CA LYS A 63 -13.07 -9.14 35.75
C LYS A 63 -13.88 -7.95 35.23
N GLU A 64 -13.60 -7.49 34.02
CA GLU A 64 -14.38 -6.43 33.38
C GLU A 64 -15.82 -6.86 33.05
N ALA A 65 -16.00 -8.10 32.58
CA ALA A 65 -17.32 -8.69 32.30
C ALA A 65 -18.17 -8.85 33.58
N LEU A 66 -17.52 -9.10 34.72
CA LEU A 66 -18.14 -9.13 36.06
C LEU A 66 -18.48 -7.72 36.60
N GLY A 67 -18.28 -6.65 35.82
CA GLY A 67 -18.66 -5.30 36.19
C GLY A 67 -17.71 -4.61 37.18
N GLN A 68 -16.56 -5.23 37.50
CA GLN A 68 -15.50 -4.62 38.31
C GLN A 68 -14.66 -3.65 37.47
N LYS A 69 -15.31 -2.65 36.88
CA LYS A 69 -14.60 -1.57 36.19
C LYS A 69 -13.95 -0.65 37.24
N PRO A 70 -12.70 -0.22 37.03
CA PRO A 70 -12.11 0.81 37.87
C PRO A 70 -12.99 2.08 37.80
N PRO A 71 -13.04 2.90 38.87
CA PRO A 71 -13.86 4.10 38.88
C PRO A 71 -13.49 5.00 37.70
N THR A 72 -14.48 5.39 36.92
CA THR A 72 -14.30 6.30 35.79
C THR A 72 -13.91 7.68 36.32
N HIS A 73 -12.60 7.96 36.30
CA HIS A 73 -12.07 9.27 36.65
C HIS A 73 -12.46 10.32 35.59
N TYR A 74 -12.48 11.59 36.00
CA TYR A 74 -12.63 12.77 35.12
C TYR A 74 -11.77 12.70 33.83
N GLY A 75 -10.59 12.08 33.90
CA GLY A 75 -9.72 11.83 32.74
C GLY A 75 -10.34 10.96 31.64
N ALA A 76 -11.25 10.02 31.96
CA ALA A 76 -11.94 9.20 30.96
C ALA A 76 -12.90 10.04 30.11
N PHE A 77 -13.57 11.02 30.73
CA PHE A 77 -14.45 11.96 30.03
C PHE A 77 -13.63 12.89 29.13
N ILE A 78 -12.54 13.49 29.65
CA ILE A 78 -11.65 14.34 28.84
C ILE A 78 -11.13 13.57 27.62
N ARG A 79 -10.63 12.36 27.81
CA ARG A 79 -10.14 11.52 26.72
C ARG A 79 -11.21 11.26 25.67
N ARG A 80 -12.45 10.99 26.09
CA ARG A 80 -13.57 10.77 25.18
C ARG A 80 -13.91 12.04 24.39
N ALA A 81 -13.97 13.19 25.05
CA ALA A 81 -14.22 14.47 24.41
C ALA A 81 -13.13 14.82 23.38
N LEU A 82 -11.85 14.65 23.75
CA LEU A 82 -10.71 14.86 22.85
C LEU A 82 -10.78 13.94 21.63
N ASN A 83 -11.04 12.64 21.83
CA ASN A 83 -11.13 11.69 20.72
C ASN A 83 -12.27 12.03 19.75
N ILE A 84 -13.44 12.42 20.27
CA ILE A 84 -14.59 12.83 19.44
C ILE A 84 -14.25 14.13 18.68
N SER A 85 -13.69 15.13 19.37
CA SER A 85 -13.28 16.40 18.75
C SER A 85 -12.25 16.18 17.65
N PHE A 86 -11.24 15.35 17.90
CA PHE A 86 -10.25 14.97 16.90
C PHE A 86 -10.87 14.25 15.70
N GLY A 87 -11.78 13.30 15.94
CA GLY A 87 -12.50 12.61 14.87
C GLY A 87 -13.32 13.55 13.99
N VAL A 88 -14.04 14.51 14.61
CA VAL A 88 -14.80 15.53 13.89
C VAL A 88 -13.87 16.44 13.07
N LEU A 89 -12.74 16.86 13.64
CA LEU A 89 -11.75 17.67 12.94
C LEU A 89 -11.19 16.94 11.70
N ILE A 90 -10.79 15.67 11.85
CA ILE A 90 -10.27 14.87 10.73
C ILE A 90 -11.36 14.65 9.67
N ALA A 91 -12.60 14.38 10.06
CA ALA A 91 -13.72 14.23 9.14
C ALA A 91 -13.95 15.52 8.32
N TYR A 92 -13.93 16.68 8.98
CA TYR A 92 -14.04 17.98 8.32
C TYR A 92 -12.88 18.24 7.35
N LEU A 93 -11.64 18.00 7.78
CA LEU A 93 -10.45 18.19 6.92
C LEU A 93 -10.40 17.19 5.76
N SER A 94 -11.09 16.05 5.87
CA SER A 94 -11.19 15.05 4.79
C SER A 94 -12.17 15.43 3.69
N LEU A 95 -13.09 16.38 3.91
CA LEU A 95 -14.08 16.79 2.91
C LEU A 95 -13.46 17.20 1.56
N PRO A 96 -12.52 18.17 1.49
CA PRO A 96 -11.92 18.57 0.21
C PRO A 96 -11.14 17.41 -0.46
N VAL A 97 -10.52 16.54 0.35
CA VAL A 97 -9.78 15.38 -0.12
C VAL A 97 -10.71 14.37 -0.78
N ILE A 98 -11.84 14.04 -0.14
CA ILE A 98 -12.84 13.11 -0.67
C ILE A 98 -13.48 13.68 -1.94
N VAL A 99 -13.83 14.97 -1.95
CA VAL A 99 -14.37 15.64 -3.16
C VAL A 99 -13.36 15.57 -4.30
N ASN A 100 -12.07 15.77 -4.03
CA ASN A 100 -11.02 15.61 -5.04
C ASN A 100 -10.89 14.16 -5.54
N LEU A 101 -10.95 13.16 -4.65
CA LEU A 101 -10.87 11.74 -5.03
C LEU A 101 -12.10 11.24 -5.80
N LEU A 102 -13.25 11.88 -5.63
CA LEU A 102 -14.46 11.58 -6.41
C LEU A 102 -14.53 12.36 -7.73
N SER A 103 -13.68 13.36 -7.91
CA SER A 103 -13.59 14.13 -9.15
C SER A 103 -13.00 13.29 -10.29
N SER A 104 -13.38 13.58 -11.53
CA SER A 104 -12.74 13.00 -12.73
C SER A 104 -11.33 13.54 -12.97
N LYS A 105 -11.03 14.74 -12.44
CA LYS A 105 -9.71 15.39 -12.52
C LYS A 105 -9.05 15.38 -11.14
N GLN A 106 -8.70 14.18 -10.67
CA GLN A 106 -8.11 13.99 -9.36
C GLN A 106 -6.71 14.60 -9.30
N MET A 107 -6.47 15.47 -8.32
CA MET A 107 -5.12 15.98 -8.04
C MET A 107 -4.47 15.11 -6.96
N MET A 108 -3.41 14.40 -7.33
CA MET A 108 -2.58 13.62 -6.41
C MET A 108 -1.40 14.44 -5.89
N ASN A 109 -0.85 14.04 -4.73
CA ASN A 109 0.29 14.70 -4.09
C ASN A 109 0.05 16.19 -3.80
N THR A 110 -1.20 16.54 -3.46
CA THR A 110 -1.66 17.92 -3.25
C THR A 110 -2.14 18.13 -1.82
N SER A 111 -1.87 19.32 -1.29
CA SER A 111 -2.37 19.75 0.02
C SER A 111 -3.53 20.72 -0.10
N PHE A 112 -4.55 20.53 0.74
CA PHE A 112 -5.80 21.30 0.73
C PHE A 112 -5.88 22.32 1.87
N ASN A 113 -4.90 22.35 2.76
CA ASN A 113 -4.90 23.17 3.97
C ASN A 113 -3.46 23.62 4.32
N PRO A 114 -3.26 24.82 4.90
CA PRO A 114 -1.92 25.31 5.27
C PRO A 114 -1.13 24.39 6.22
N LEU A 115 -1.82 23.69 7.13
CA LEU A 115 -1.20 22.78 8.10
C LEU A 115 -0.88 21.39 7.52
N ARG A 116 -1.35 21.10 6.29
CA ARG A 116 -1.11 19.85 5.55
C ARG A 116 -1.44 18.59 6.36
N ILE A 117 -2.50 18.62 7.17
CA ILE A 117 -2.86 17.50 8.06
C ILE A 117 -3.46 16.32 7.28
N VAL A 118 -4.35 16.58 6.32
CA VAL A 118 -4.98 15.56 5.46
C VAL A 118 -4.77 15.97 4.01
N ASN A 119 -4.20 15.07 3.20
CA ASN A 119 -3.80 15.35 1.83
C ASN A 119 -4.05 14.13 0.94
N THR A 120 -3.97 14.32 -0.37
CA THR A 120 -3.93 13.20 -1.32
C THR A 120 -2.49 12.82 -1.63
N TYR A 121 -2.21 11.52 -1.64
CA TYR A 121 -0.94 10.97 -2.08
C TYR A 121 -1.20 9.83 -3.06
N GLY A 122 -0.48 9.85 -4.17
CA GLY A 122 -0.51 8.81 -5.18
C GLY A 122 0.91 8.46 -5.59
N ALA A 123 1.23 7.17 -5.62
CA ALA A 123 2.53 6.70 -6.14
C ALA A 123 2.72 7.09 -7.61
N PHE A 124 1.61 7.23 -8.34
CA PHE A 124 1.56 7.62 -9.74
C PHE A 124 0.48 8.71 -9.87
N GLY A 125 0.86 9.89 -10.37
CA GLY A 125 -0.08 11.02 -10.48
C GLY A 125 -1.17 10.78 -11.53
N SER A 126 -0.79 10.18 -12.66
CA SER A 126 -1.66 9.69 -13.72
C SER A 126 -1.18 8.30 -14.17
N ILE A 127 -2.09 7.47 -14.65
CA ILE A 127 -1.79 6.17 -15.26
C ILE A 127 -2.06 6.30 -16.76
N THR A 128 -1.04 6.07 -17.58
CA THR A 128 -1.14 6.13 -19.03
C THR A 128 -1.74 4.84 -19.59
N LYS A 129 -2.40 4.93 -20.75
CA LYS A 129 -2.91 3.76 -21.47
C LYS A 129 -1.83 3.08 -22.32
N GLU A 130 -0.89 3.89 -22.81
CA GLU A 130 0.25 3.45 -23.60
C GLU A 130 1.53 3.75 -22.82
N ARG A 131 2.54 2.90 -23.01
CA ARG A 131 3.83 3.05 -22.33
C ARG A 131 4.93 2.73 -23.33
N THR A 132 5.72 3.72 -23.68
CA THR A 132 7.00 3.51 -24.37
C THR A 132 7.91 2.70 -23.46
N GLU A 133 8.72 1.82 -24.02
CA GLU A 133 9.60 0.95 -23.25
C GLU A 133 11.02 0.98 -23.83
N VAL A 134 12.01 0.99 -22.94
CA VAL A 134 13.41 0.79 -23.35
C VAL A 134 13.64 -0.71 -23.50
N ILE A 135 13.94 -1.12 -24.73
CA ILE A 135 14.29 -2.48 -25.11
C ILE A 135 15.82 -2.56 -25.20
N ILE A 136 16.41 -3.52 -24.49
CA ILE A 136 17.85 -3.81 -24.60
C ILE A 136 18.00 -4.98 -25.55
N GLN A 137 18.73 -4.77 -26.64
CA GLN A 137 19.02 -5.82 -27.62
C GLN A 137 20.52 -6.09 -27.67
N GLY A 138 20.88 -7.32 -28.00
CA GLY A 138 22.25 -7.65 -28.37
C GLY A 138 22.29 -8.61 -29.54
N THR A 139 23.46 -8.67 -30.15
CA THR A 139 23.74 -9.56 -31.27
C THR A 139 25.02 -10.35 -31.00
N MET A 140 25.04 -11.59 -31.48
CA MET A 140 26.24 -12.43 -31.50
C MET A 140 26.98 -12.37 -32.84
N SER A 141 26.48 -11.59 -33.80
CA SER A 141 27.16 -11.34 -35.06
C SER A 141 28.49 -10.63 -34.83
N GLN A 142 29.53 -11.05 -35.58
CA GLN A 142 30.86 -10.43 -35.47
C GLN A 142 30.86 -8.98 -35.94
N ASP A 143 30.03 -8.65 -36.93
CA ASP A 143 29.77 -7.28 -37.36
C ASP A 143 28.34 -6.85 -36.97
N PRO A 144 28.18 -5.96 -35.98
CA PRO A 144 26.88 -5.42 -35.59
C PRO A 144 26.21 -4.55 -36.67
N HIS A 145 26.95 -4.10 -37.69
CA HIS A 145 26.42 -3.28 -38.79
C HIS A 145 25.99 -4.11 -40.00
N ASP A 146 26.21 -5.43 -39.99
CA ASP A 146 25.72 -6.32 -41.04
C ASP A 146 24.17 -6.28 -41.08
N PRO A 147 23.55 -6.02 -42.24
CA PRO A 147 22.08 -6.07 -42.39
C PRO A 147 21.45 -7.43 -42.02
N SER A 148 22.23 -8.51 -42.03
CA SER A 148 21.82 -9.84 -41.62
C SER A 148 22.07 -10.15 -40.14
N ALA A 149 22.61 -9.18 -39.37
CA ALA A 149 22.83 -9.35 -37.94
C ALA A 149 21.51 -9.56 -37.19
N LEU A 150 21.44 -10.68 -36.47
CA LEU A 150 20.28 -11.02 -35.65
C LEU A 150 20.38 -10.32 -34.30
N TRP A 151 19.41 -9.44 -34.02
CA TRP A 151 19.28 -8.74 -32.75
C TRP A 151 18.22 -9.42 -31.89
N GLU A 152 18.62 -9.89 -30.72
CA GLU A 152 17.75 -10.53 -29.75
C GLU A 152 17.51 -9.59 -28.57
N GLU A 153 16.26 -9.56 -28.11
CA GLU A 153 15.87 -8.78 -26.93
C GLU A 153 16.26 -9.51 -25.64
N TYR A 154 16.90 -8.77 -24.73
CA TYR A 154 17.12 -9.23 -23.36
C TYR A 154 15.91 -8.92 -22.50
N GLU A 155 15.05 -9.92 -22.33
CA GLU A 155 13.92 -9.80 -21.42
C GLU A 155 14.35 -9.74 -19.95
N PHE A 156 13.75 -8.82 -19.20
CA PHE A 156 13.87 -8.78 -17.75
C PHE A 156 12.92 -9.78 -17.09
N LYS A 157 13.25 -10.22 -15.87
CA LYS A 157 12.53 -11.28 -15.15
C LYS A 157 11.05 -10.95 -14.97
N CYS A 158 10.74 -9.76 -14.46
CA CYS A 158 9.40 -9.37 -14.05
C CYS A 158 8.97 -7.98 -14.53
N LYS A 159 9.82 -7.22 -15.25
CA LYS A 159 9.36 -6.08 -16.05
C LYS A 159 8.37 -6.58 -17.10
N ALA A 160 7.22 -5.93 -17.20
CA ALA A 160 6.24 -6.22 -18.25
C ALA A 160 6.85 -5.87 -19.61
N GLY A 161 6.90 -6.84 -20.54
CA GLY A 161 7.39 -6.69 -21.91
C GLY A 161 6.53 -7.53 -22.85
N ASP A 162 6.86 -8.81 -23.04
CA ASP A 162 6.08 -9.74 -23.86
C ASP A 162 4.61 -9.87 -23.39
N LEU A 163 3.67 -9.59 -24.31
CA LEU A 163 2.22 -9.66 -24.09
C LEU A 163 1.71 -11.09 -23.89
N LYS A 164 2.47 -12.11 -24.32
CA LYS A 164 2.11 -13.53 -24.13
C LYS A 164 2.61 -14.07 -22.80
N ARG A 165 3.52 -13.36 -22.13
CA ARG A 165 4.09 -13.78 -20.85
C ARG A 165 3.10 -13.53 -19.72
N ARG A 166 2.95 -14.54 -18.85
CA ARG A 166 2.14 -14.37 -17.63
C ARG A 166 2.79 -13.34 -16.70
N PRO A 167 2.00 -12.48 -16.02
CA PRO A 167 2.52 -11.57 -15.02
C PRO A 167 3.29 -12.30 -13.92
N CYS A 168 4.42 -11.73 -13.51
CA CYS A 168 5.25 -12.27 -12.45
C CYS A 168 4.71 -11.85 -11.06
N ILE A 169 4.80 -12.76 -10.08
CA ILE A 169 4.55 -12.43 -8.67
C ILE A 169 5.90 -12.08 -8.01
N ILE A 170 6.13 -10.78 -7.81
CA ILE A 170 7.33 -10.20 -7.18
C ILE A 170 7.17 -9.90 -5.68
N SER A 171 6.13 -10.40 -5.03
CA SER A 171 5.89 -10.10 -3.61
C SER A 171 6.81 -10.96 -2.74
N PRO A 172 7.48 -10.45 -1.70
CA PRO A 172 7.42 -9.08 -1.16
C PRO A 172 8.47 -8.11 -1.72
N TYR A 173 9.41 -8.55 -2.56
CA TYR A 173 10.53 -7.72 -3.04
C TYR A 173 10.57 -7.61 -4.57
N HIS A 174 10.63 -6.37 -5.06
CA HIS A 174 10.79 -6.13 -6.49
C HIS A 174 12.25 -6.26 -6.93
N TYR A 175 12.47 -6.71 -8.17
CA TYR A 175 13.78 -6.63 -8.81
C TYR A 175 14.12 -5.16 -9.06
N ARG A 176 15.22 -4.69 -8.47
CA ARG A 176 15.60 -3.27 -8.54
C ARG A 176 15.87 -2.83 -9.97
N LEU A 177 16.56 -3.66 -10.77
CA LEU A 177 16.87 -3.32 -12.16
C LEU A 177 15.60 -3.26 -13.01
N ASP A 178 14.74 -4.27 -12.95
CA ASP A 178 13.44 -4.30 -13.65
C ASP A 178 12.59 -3.06 -13.34
N TRP A 179 12.53 -2.68 -12.06
CA TRP A 179 11.82 -1.48 -11.62
C TRP A 179 12.41 -0.21 -12.21
N LEU A 180 13.73 -0.03 -12.17
CA LEU A 180 14.39 1.14 -12.75
C LEU A 180 14.20 1.21 -14.27
N MET A 181 14.30 0.08 -14.96
CA MET A 181 14.09 -0.01 -16.41
C MET A 181 12.64 0.26 -16.82
N TRP A 182 11.68 -0.03 -15.94
CA TRP A 182 10.28 0.37 -16.12
C TRP A 182 10.12 1.90 -16.11
N PHE A 183 10.84 2.62 -15.24
CA PHE A 183 10.81 4.10 -15.22
C PHE A 183 11.67 4.76 -16.29
N ALA A 184 12.75 4.12 -16.72
CA ALA A 184 13.70 4.72 -17.66
C ALA A 184 13.02 5.24 -18.93
N ALA A 185 11.98 4.56 -19.39
CA ALA A 185 11.25 4.94 -20.59
C ALA A 185 10.39 6.21 -20.44
N PHE A 186 9.90 6.53 -19.23
CA PHE A 186 9.17 7.79 -18.99
C PHE A 186 10.03 9.03 -19.16
N GLN A 187 11.34 8.92 -18.91
CA GLN A 187 12.26 10.03 -19.13
C GLN A 187 12.61 10.18 -20.62
N ALA A 188 12.71 9.05 -21.33
CA ALA A 188 13.02 9.04 -22.76
C ALA A 188 11.88 9.63 -23.61
N SER A 189 10.62 9.36 -23.30
CA SER A 189 9.47 9.94 -24.02
C SER A 189 9.41 11.47 -23.88
N ALA A 190 9.66 12.00 -22.68
CA ALA A 190 9.74 13.43 -22.43
C ALA A 190 10.87 14.11 -23.23
N LEU A 191 12.00 13.44 -23.44
CA LEU A 191 13.13 13.93 -24.24
C LEU A 191 12.87 13.83 -25.75
N LEU A 192 12.08 12.86 -26.20
CA LEU A 192 11.73 12.64 -27.61
C LEU A 192 10.49 13.43 -28.05
N GLY A 193 9.89 14.24 -27.17
CA GLY A 193 8.71 15.05 -27.48
C GLY A 193 7.45 14.22 -27.77
N VAL A 194 7.39 12.99 -27.27
CA VAL A 194 6.21 12.12 -27.36
C VAL A 194 5.40 12.33 -26.10
N ASP A 195 4.23 12.96 -26.24
CA ASP A 195 3.33 13.25 -25.12
C ASP A 195 2.92 11.95 -24.40
N VAL A 196 2.99 11.98 -23.06
CA VAL A 196 2.70 10.88 -22.13
C VAL A 196 1.27 10.98 -21.60
#